data_AF-A0A1F6YUE0-F1
#
_entry.id   AF-A0A1F6YUE0-F1
#
_cell.length_a   1.000
_cell.length_b   1.000
_cell.length_c   1.000
_cell.angle_alpha   90.00
_cell.angle_beta   90.00
_cell.angle_gamma   90.00
#
_symmetry.space_group_name_H-M   'P 1'
#
loop_
_entity.id
_entity.type
_entity.pdbx_description
1 polymer ?
#
loop_
_entity_poly.entity_id
_entity_poly.type
_entity_poly.pdbx_seq_one_letter_code
_entity_poly.pdbx_strand_id
1 'polypeptide(L)'
;MENKPDFSIRRLIIKSRHSKEESREKKVILKGSSDENLVEIEGDAELVLKELMEENSEWIEIQKKRILADFSSLNEEKVVKVYNQGLLIFLKQQYRLFTNDQKSGQRIFPSIMKSRDYLRQQIIAYTFDFIQSLKASKKEGLTPDQALKLAYLSYRHDPDVLKKLSAKYPKIEKWILKQILLQHPSDSEQFIIDYLKTVDELIIKYPEVDLGVIHQATLGYFDPVTFIENYLKEVERLLGIYPKVHKSVLKYAALYFSDPEKEQQFILKHLKE
;
A
#
# COMPACT_ATOMS: atom_id res chain seq x y z
N MET A 1 -2.77 32.20 13.21
CA MET A 1 -2.14 32.54 11.91
C MET A 1 -1.92 31.25 11.14
N GLU A 2 -2.50 31.10 9.96
CA GLU A 2 -2.20 29.97 9.07
C GLU A 2 -0.76 30.11 8.58
N ASN A 3 0.13 29.21 9.02
CA ASN A 3 1.49 29.12 8.50
C ASN A 3 1.42 28.83 7.00
N LYS A 4 1.63 29.86 6.18
CA LYS A 4 1.93 29.70 4.75
C LYS A 4 3.09 28.70 4.65
N PRO A 5 3.07 27.77 3.67
CA PRO A 5 4.17 26.83 3.50
C PRO A 5 5.46 27.63 3.27
N ASP A 6 6.44 27.45 4.15
CA ASP A 6 7.79 27.94 3.90
C ASP A 6 8.26 27.34 2.56
N PHE A 7 8.73 28.20 1.65
CA PHE A 7 9.27 27.78 0.36
C PHE A 7 10.44 26.80 0.53
N SER A 8 11.11 26.82 1.69
CA SER A 8 12.10 25.81 2.07
C SER A 8 11.48 24.40 2.14
N ILE A 9 10.39 24.22 2.89
CA ILE A 9 9.70 22.93 3.09
C ILE A 9 9.20 22.37 1.76
N ARG A 10 8.61 23.22 0.91
CA ARG A 10 8.16 22.77 -0.41
C ARG A 10 9.30 22.22 -1.27
N ARG A 11 10.47 22.88 -1.26
CA ARG A 11 11.66 22.38 -1.97
C ARG A 11 12.17 21.07 -1.38
N LEU A 12 12.14 20.92 -0.05
CA LEU A 12 12.53 19.68 0.63
C LEU A 12 11.65 18.51 0.19
N ILE A 13 10.33 18.70 0.17
CA ILE A 13 9.36 17.67 -0.27
C ILE A 13 9.62 17.30 -1.73
N ILE A 14 9.83 18.27 -2.62
CA ILE A 14 10.10 18.00 -4.05
C ILE A 14 11.38 17.17 -4.20
N LYS A 15 12.46 17.53 -3.52
CA LYS A 15 13.73 16.77 -3.55
C LYS A 15 13.54 15.35 -3.03
N SER A 16 12.83 15.18 -1.92
CA SER A 16 12.52 13.87 -1.34
C SER A 16 11.72 12.99 -2.32
N ARG A 17 10.71 13.54 -3.00
CA ARG A 17 9.93 12.77 -3.98
C ARG A 17 10.74 12.39 -5.21
N HIS A 18 11.64 13.25 -5.65
CA HIS A 18 12.59 12.93 -6.72
C HIS A 18 13.50 11.76 -6.34
N SER A 19 14.05 11.73 -5.12
CA SER A 19 14.88 10.60 -4.69
C SER A 19 14.09 9.28 -4.56
N LYS A 20 12.80 9.34 -4.20
CA LYS A 20 11.91 8.17 -4.26
C LYS A 20 11.74 7.65 -5.67
N GLU A 21 11.58 8.54 -6.65
CA GLU A 21 11.48 8.20 -8.07
C GLU A 21 12.75 7.57 -8.60
N GLU A 22 13.88 8.21 -8.35
CA GLU A 22 15.21 7.70 -8.71
C GLU A 22 15.47 6.32 -8.09
N SER A 23 15.06 6.11 -6.83
CA SER A 23 15.15 4.82 -6.16
C SER A 23 14.34 3.72 -6.86
N ARG A 24 13.17 4.06 -7.42
CA ARG A 24 12.34 3.12 -8.19
C ARG A 24 13.00 2.80 -9.53
N GLU A 25 13.48 3.82 -10.24
CA GLU A 25 14.16 3.66 -11.54
C GLU A 25 15.42 2.80 -11.42
N LYS A 26 16.23 3.04 -10.38
CA LYS A 26 17.44 2.27 -10.08
C LYS A 26 17.16 0.92 -9.41
N LYS A 27 15.89 0.56 -9.18
CA LYS A 27 15.45 -0.68 -8.52
C LYS A 27 16.22 -0.95 -7.22
N VAL A 28 16.36 0.07 -6.37
CA VAL A 28 17.09 -0.03 -5.10
C VAL A 28 16.50 -1.15 -4.26
N ILE A 29 17.30 -2.19 -4.01
CA ILE A 29 16.93 -3.32 -3.19
C ILE A 29 16.93 -2.86 -1.73
N LEU A 30 15.87 -3.14 -0.96
CA LEU A 30 15.75 -2.81 0.48
C LEU A 30 15.93 -4.04 1.40
N LYS A 31 16.00 -5.26 0.82
CA LYS A 31 16.24 -6.51 1.53
C LYS A 31 17.70 -6.65 1.99
N GLY A 32 17.95 -7.42 3.05
CA GLY A 32 19.29 -7.66 3.60
C GLY A 32 19.62 -6.81 4.83
N SER A 33 20.68 -7.18 5.54
CA SER A 33 21.10 -6.58 6.80
C SER A 33 21.48 -5.10 6.67
N SER A 34 21.38 -4.39 7.79
CA SER A 34 21.99 -3.08 7.99
C SER A 34 23.47 -3.28 8.29
N ASP A 35 24.33 -2.47 7.67
CA ASP A 35 25.74 -2.38 8.06
C ASP A 35 25.88 -1.40 9.25
N GLU A 36 27.05 -1.38 9.89
CA GLU A 36 27.32 -0.53 11.05
C GLU A 36 27.00 0.96 10.79
N ASN A 37 27.32 1.40 9.58
CA ASN A 37 27.05 2.74 9.08
C ASN A 37 25.55 3.08 9.04
N LEU A 38 24.71 2.18 8.54
CA LEU A 38 23.27 2.37 8.55
C LEU A 38 22.71 2.34 9.97
N VAL A 39 23.24 1.50 10.87
CA VAL A 39 22.83 1.47 12.28
C VAL A 39 23.15 2.79 12.99
N GLU A 40 24.33 3.37 12.73
CA GLU A 40 24.71 4.69 13.25
C GLU A 40 23.73 5.77 12.76
N ILE A 41 23.42 5.79 11.47
CA ILE A 41 22.45 6.73 10.87
C ILE A 41 21.05 6.57 11.50
N GLU A 42 20.62 5.33 11.75
CA GLU A 42 19.33 5.04 12.38
C GLU A 42 19.29 5.59 13.82
N GLY A 43 20.39 5.44 14.58
CA GLY A 43 20.54 6.02 15.93
C GLY A 43 20.52 7.54 15.93
N ASP A 44 21.29 8.18 15.04
CA ASP A 44 21.30 9.64 14.90
C ASP A 44 19.92 10.18 14.50
N ALA A 45 19.21 9.48 13.61
CA ALA A 45 17.87 9.87 13.19
C ALA A 45 16.86 9.77 14.33
N GLU A 46 17.01 8.81 15.25
CA GLU A 46 16.15 8.72 16.44
C GLU A 46 16.32 9.93 17.36
N LEU A 47 17.56 10.39 17.56
CA LEU A 47 17.84 11.60 18.34
C LEU A 47 17.21 12.83 17.70
N VAL A 48 17.42 13.01 16.39
CA VAL A 48 16.83 14.14 15.64
C VAL A 48 15.30 14.08 15.64
N LEU A 49 14.72 12.88 15.56
CA LEU A 49 13.27 12.71 15.63
C LEU A 49 12.72 13.15 17.00
N LYS A 50 13.38 12.77 18.10
CA LYS A 50 12.97 13.19 19.46
C LYS A 50 12.98 14.71 19.59
N GLU A 51 14.04 15.37 19.13
CA GLU A 51 14.14 16.83 19.13
C GLU A 51 13.01 17.49 18.30
N LEU A 52 12.78 17.00 17.08
CA LEU A 52 11.70 17.47 16.24
C LEU A 52 10.32 17.27 16.91
N MET A 53 10.12 16.18 17.63
CA MET A 53 8.88 15.91 18.35
C MET A 53 8.67 16.90 19.50
N GLU A 54 9.72 17.23 20.24
CA GLU A 54 9.66 18.21 21.33
C GLU A 54 9.37 19.62 20.80
N GLU A 55 10.14 20.06 19.80
CA GLU A 55 10.01 21.37 19.17
C GLU A 55 8.64 21.59 18.50
N ASN A 56 8.00 20.52 18.03
CA ASN A 56 6.74 20.57 17.28
C ASN A 56 5.57 19.91 18.02
N SER A 57 5.69 19.70 19.33
CA SER A 57 4.74 18.96 20.16
C SER A 57 3.29 19.44 19.99
N GLU A 58 3.04 20.75 20.06
CA GLU A 58 1.70 21.34 19.85
C GLU A 58 1.13 21.02 18.46
N TRP A 59 1.95 21.16 17.42
CA TRP A 59 1.54 20.87 16.05
C TRP A 59 1.23 19.39 15.85
N ILE A 60 2.04 18.50 16.44
CA ILE A 60 1.85 17.05 16.43
C ILE A 60 0.51 16.71 17.07
N GLU A 61 0.20 17.27 18.25
CA GLU A 61 -1.08 17.03 18.93
C GLU A 61 -2.28 17.49 18.09
N ILE A 62 -2.15 18.61 17.36
CA ILE A 62 -3.17 19.06 16.41
C ILE A 62 -3.34 18.04 15.26
N GLN A 63 -2.24 17.53 14.69
CA GLN A 63 -2.35 16.53 13.62
C GLN A 63 -2.94 15.21 14.13
N LYS A 64 -2.56 14.74 15.32
CA LYS A 64 -3.13 13.54 15.96
C LYS A 64 -4.65 13.67 16.09
N LYS A 65 -5.13 14.78 16.67
CA LYS A 65 -6.58 15.04 16.81
C LYS A 65 -7.32 14.99 15.47
N ARG A 66 -6.73 15.58 14.42
CA ARG A 66 -7.32 15.56 13.07
C ARG A 66 -7.36 14.15 12.47
N ILE A 67 -6.27 13.40 12.59
CA ILE A 67 -6.20 12.02 12.08
C ILE A 67 -7.17 11.11 12.83
N LEU A 68 -7.29 11.24 14.15
CA LEU A 68 -8.22 10.44 14.96
C LEU A 68 -9.69 10.81 14.69
N ALA A 69 -9.99 12.08 14.39
CA ALA A 69 -11.32 12.47 13.91
C ALA A 69 -11.66 11.84 12.56
N ASP A 70 -10.64 11.65 11.71
CA ASP A 70 -10.78 11.03 10.40
C ASP A 70 -10.82 9.50 10.44
N PHE A 71 -10.15 8.89 11.44
CA PHE A 71 -10.02 7.46 11.62
C PHE A 71 -10.06 7.09 13.12
N SER A 72 -11.27 7.11 13.70
CA SER A 72 -11.48 6.96 15.15
C SER A 72 -11.02 5.63 15.74
N SER A 73 -10.86 4.59 14.92
CA SER A 73 -10.36 3.29 15.36
C SER A 73 -8.84 3.13 15.25
N LEU A 74 -8.10 4.14 14.79
CA LEU A 74 -6.64 4.09 14.80
C LEU A 74 -6.12 4.18 16.24
N ASN A 75 -5.33 3.19 16.62
CA ASN A 75 -4.57 3.19 17.85
C ASN A 75 -3.29 4.02 17.66
N GLU A 76 -3.05 4.98 18.55
CA GLU A 76 -1.89 5.89 18.49
C GLU A 76 -0.54 5.15 18.53
N GLU A 77 -0.38 4.16 19.42
CA GLU A 77 0.82 3.34 19.52
C GLU A 77 1.10 2.60 18.19
N LYS A 78 0.04 2.07 17.56
CA LYS A 78 0.13 1.45 16.24
C LYS A 78 0.59 2.45 15.18
N VAL A 79 0.07 3.68 15.20
CA VAL A 79 0.46 4.74 14.26
C VAL A 79 1.93 5.12 14.45
N VAL A 80 2.38 5.34 15.69
CA VAL A 80 3.79 5.67 16.01
C VAL A 80 4.72 4.55 15.56
N LYS A 81 4.38 3.29 15.86
CA LYS A 81 5.15 2.13 15.43
C LYS A 81 5.29 2.05 13.91
N VAL A 82 4.17 2.20 13.19
CA VAL A 82 4.17 2.15 11.72
C VAL A 82 4.93 3.33 11.11
N TYR A 83 4.78 4.52 11.68
CA TYR A 83 5.51 5.71 11.27
C TYR A 83 7.03 5.48 11.39
N ASN A 84 7.51 5.04 12.56
CA ASN A 84 8.92 4.77 12.82
C ASN A 84 9.48 3.70 11.87
N GLN A 85 8.75 2.59 11.68
CA GLN A 85 9.17 1.53 10.75
C GLN A 85 9.31 2.03 9.32
N GLY A 86 8.35 2.83 8.83
CA GLY A 86 8.44 3.39 7.48
C GLY A 86 9.52 4.46 7.34
N LEU A 87 9.79 5.25 8.39
CA LEU A 87 10.89 6.22 8.41
C LEU A 87 12.25 5.53 8.30
N LEU A 88 12.48 4.46 9.06
CA LEU A 88 13.72 3.69 8.98
C LEU A 88 13.92 3.09 7.56
N ILE A 89 12.85 2.58 6.95
CA ILE A 89 12.91 2.08 5.58
C ILE A 89 13.20 3.20 4.59
N PHE A 90 12.63 4.40 4.80
CA PHE A 90 12.92 5.57 3.99
C PHE A 90 14.40 5.97 4.08
N LEU A 91 14.97 6.03 5.29
CA LEU A 91 16.39 6.33 5.49
C LEU A 91 17.30 5.26 4.88
N LYS A 92 16.95 3.98 5.04
CA LYS A 92 17.63 2.86 4.38
C LYS A 92 17.59 2.98 2.87
N GLN A 93 16.46 3.41 2.30
CA GLN A 93 16.34 3.67 0.86
C GLN A 93 17.28 4.79 0.42
N GLN A 94 17.31 5.92 1.13
CA GLN A 94 18.22 7.03 0.82
C GLN A 94 19.69 6.59 0.91
N TYR A 95 20.07 5.91 2.00
CA TYR A 95 21.42 5.35 2.17
C TYR A 95 21.82 4.48 0.98
N ARG A 96 20.96 3.51 0.61
CA ARG A 96 21.24 2.58 -0.48
C ARG A 96 21.25 3.23 -1.85
N LEU A 97 20.43 4.27 -2.04
CA LEU A 97 20.45 5.07 -3.26
C LEU A 97 21.82 5.72 -3.44
N PHE A 98 22.36 6.38 -2.41
CA PHE A 98 23.68 7.00 -2.47
C PHE A 98 24.82 5.99 -2.61
N THR A 99 24.73 4.81 -1.96
CA THR A 99 25.80 3.79 -2.09
C THR A 99 25.79 3.09 -3.44
N ASN A 100 24.63 2.96 -4.10
CA ASN A 100 24.49 2.26 -5.39
C ASN A 100 24.70 3.17 -6.61
N ASP A 101 24.75 4.49 -6.44
CA ASP A 101 24.87 5.46 -7.54
C ASP A 101 26.26 5.54 -8.20
N GLN A 102 27.23 4.76 -7.73
CA GLN A 102 28.62 4.91 -8.17
C GLN A 102 29.00 3.77 -9.12
N LYS A 103 29.13 4.10 -10.42
CA LYS A 103 29.66 3.27 -11.53
C LYS A 103 31.06 2.66 -11.30
N SER A 104 31.65 2.81 -10.11
CA SER A 104 33.07 2.52 -9.81
C SER A 104 33.32 1.28 -8.93
N GLY A 105 32.27 0.59 -8.45
CA GLY A 105 32.45 -0.61 -7.61
C GLY A 105 33.01 -0.34 -6.21
N GLN A 106 33.22 0.92 -5.82
CA GLN A 106 33.56 1.31 -4.44
C GLN A 106 32.31 1.74 -3.68
N ARG A 107 32.03 1.10 -2.53
CA ARG A 107 31.05 1.59 -1.55
C ARG A 107 31.61 2.85 -0.91
N ILE A 108 31.18 4.02 -1.38
CA ILE A 108 31.50 5.28 -0.73
C ILE A 108 30.40 5.55 0.31
N PHE A 109 30.80 5.71 1.57
CA PHE A 109 29.90 6.10 2.63
C PHE A 109 29.37 7.52 2.36
N PRO A 110 28.05 7.75 2.26
CA PRO A 110 27.51 9.07 2.02
C PRO A 110 27.62 9.92 3.28
N SER A 111 28.71 10.68 3.43
CA SER A 111 28.95 11.58 4.56
C SER A 111 27.79 12.55 4.84
N ILE A 112 27.02 12.89 3.80
CA ILE A 112 25.80 13.70 3.92
C ILE A 112 24.74 13.06 4.83
N MET A 113 24.67 11.72 4.93
CA MET A 113 23.71 11.03 5.79
C MET A 113 24.05 11.16 7.28
N LYS A 114 25.30 11.53 7.64
CA LYS A 114 25.66 11.89 9.03
C LYS A 114 25.34 13.34 9.38
N SER A 115 24.94 14.15 8.39
CA SER A 115 24.56 15.53 8.66
C SER A 115 23.22 15.56 9.38
N ARG A 116 23.22 16.14 10.59
CA ARG A 116 22.01 16.37 11.38
C ARG A 116 20.96 17.18 10.61
N ASP A 117 21.38 18.20 9.87
CA ASP A 117 20.49 19.00 9.02
C ASP A 117 19.86 18.17 7.92
N TYR A 118 20.63 17.28 7.31
CA TYR A 118 20.12 16.38 6.28
C TYR A 118 19.08 15.41 6.86
N LEU A 119 19.40 14.75 7.98
CA LEU A 119 18.46 13.84 8.67
C LEU A 119 17.18 14.56 9.06
N ARG A 120 17.29 15.78 9.60
CA ARG A 120 16.15 16.63 9.93
C ARG A 120 15.27 16.90 8.71
N GLN A 121 15.87 17.23 7.57
CA GLN A 121 15.13 17.45 6.31
C GLN A 121 14.44 16.17 5.81
N GLN A 122 15.09 15.01 5.89
CA GLN A 122 14.50 13.73 5.50
C GLN A 122 13.33 13.34 6.39
N ILE A 123 13.47 13.51 7.71
CA ILE A 123 12.39 13.25 8.68
C ILE A 123 11.20 14.18 8.38
N ILE A 124 11.41 15.48 8.20
CA ILE A 124 10.33 16.43 7.87
C ILE A 124 9.61 16.04 6.58
N ALA A 125 10.36 15.70 5.52
CA ALA A 125 9.77 15.32 4.24
C ALA A 125 8.95 14.02 4.33
N TYR A 126 9.48 13.01 5.03
CA TYR A 126 8.76 11.76 5.26
C TYR A 126 7.50 11.99 6.12
N THR A 127 7.59 12.75 7.21
CA THR A 127 6.43 13.10 8.07
C THR A 127 5.34 13.79 7.29
N PHE A 128 5.72 14.73 6.42
CA PHE A 128 4.75 15.41 5.57
C PHE A 128 4.00 14.43 4.67
N ASP A 129 4.73 13.58 3.92
CA ASP A 129 4.09 12.62 3.03
C ASP A 129 3.28 11.56 3.82
N PHE A 130 3.75 11.10 4.98
CA PHE A 130 3.02 10.18 5.85
C PHE A 130 1.65 10.73 6.27
N ILE A 131 1.62 11.96 6.81
CA ILE A 131 0.38 12.60 7.26
C ILE A 131 -0.53 12.91 6.08
N GLN A 132 0.02 13.36 4.96
CA GLN A 132 -0.77 13.65 3.77
C GLN A 132 -1.34 12.38 3.15
N SER A 133 -0.63 11.25 3.19
CA SER A 133 -1.12 9.94 2.76
C SER A 133 -2.32 9.49 3.60
N LEU A 134 -2.30 9.69 4.93
CA LEU A 134 -3.47 9.43 5.78
C LEU A 134 -4.67 10.29 5.37
N LYS A 135 -4.48 11.61 5.21
CA LYS A 135 -5.55 12.53 4.81
C LYS A 135 -6.10 12.23 3.41
N ALA A 136 -5.24 11.87 2.47
CA ALA A 136 -5.65 11.46 1.13
C ALA A 136 -6.45 10.15 1.20
N SER A 137 -6.00 9.18 2.00
CA SER A 137 -6.68 7.89 2.17
C SER A 137 -8.14 8.02 2.59
N LYS A 138 -8.47 9.01 3.45
CA LYS A 138 -9.87 9.30 3.82
C LYS A 138 -10.70 9.71 2.60
N LYS A 139 -10.19 10.64 1.79
CA LYS A 139 -10.87 11.10 0.56
C LYS A 139 -11.06 9.97 -0.43
N GLU A 140 -10.11 9.04 -0.45
CA GLU A 140 -10.16 7.88 -1.32
C GLU A 140 -11.03 6.73 -0.77
N GLY A 141 -11.58 6.86 0.45
CA GLY A 141 -12.44 5.87 1.09
C GLY A 141 -11.69 4.60 1.48
N LEU A 142 -10.50 4.72 2.05
CA LEU A 142 -9.75 3.60 2.62
C LEU A 142 -10.19 3.36 4.06
N THR A 143 -10.16 2.10 4.50
CA THR A 143 -10.32 1.77 5.91
C THR A 143 -9.13 2.32 6.72
N PRO A 144 -9.26 2.49 8.05
CA PRO A 144 -8.16 2.88 8.94
C PRO A 144 -6.87 2.07 8.72
N ASP A 145 -6.99 0.74 8.64
CA ASP A 145 -5.83 -0.14 8.42
C ASP A 145 -5.22 0.03 7.02
N GLN A 146 -6.05 0.19 5.99
CA GLN A 146 -5.56 0.46 4.63
C GLN A 146 -4.86 1.83 4.55
N ALA A 147 -5.43 2.85 5.20
CA ALA A 147 -4.86 4.19 5.26
C ALA A 147 -3.50 4.18 5.95
N LEU A 148 -3.38 3.46 7.08
CA LEU A 148 -2.13 3.32 7.80
C LEU A 148 -1.10 2.53 6.99
N LYS A 149 -1.53 1.46 6.29
CA LYS A 149 -0.66 0.71 5.38
C LYS A 149 -0.20 1.57 4.20
N LEU A 150 -1.04 2.44 3.66
CA LEU A 150 -0.64 3.37 2.60
C LEU A 150 0.31 4.46 3.11
N ALA A 151 0.07 4.99 4.30
CA ALA A 151 0.94 5.98 4.95
C ALA A 151 2.32 5.41 5.24
N TYR A 152 2.41 4.17 5.73
CA TYR A 152 3.66 3.43 5.85
C TYR A 152 4.47 3.42 4.55
N LEU A 153 3.81 3.27 3.40
CA LEU A 153 4.45 3.25 2.09
C LEU A 153 4.89 4.63 1.58
N SER A 154 4.79 5.69 2.40
CA SER A 154 5.25 7.04 2.02
C SER A 154 6.75 7.12 1.76
N TYR A 155 7.53 6.12 2.19
CA TYR A 155 8.93 5.99 1.76
C TYR A 155 9.05 5.75 0.25
N ARG A 156 8.02 5.21 -0.40
CA ARG A 156 8.02 4.84 -1.81
C ARG A 156 7.02 5.63 -2.64
N HIS A 157 5.87 5.99 -2.08
CA HIS A 157 4.78 6.61 -2.80
C HIS A 157 4.50 8.03 -2.33
N ASP A 158 4.03 8.85 -3.26
CA ASP A 158 3.49 10.17 -2.95
C ASP A 158 2.07 10.04 -2.37
N PRO A 159 1.61 11.01 -1.57
CA PRO A 159 0.26 11.00 -0.99
C PRO A 159 -0.89 10.87 -1.99
N ASP A 160 -0.68 11.28 -3.24
CA ASP A 160 -1.67 11.26 -4.31
C ASP A 160 -1.55 10.06 -5.25
N VAL A 161 -0.75 9.04 -4.90
CA VAL A 161 -0.49 7.86 -5.74
C VAL A 161 -1.77 7.18 -6.23
N LEU A 162 -2.78 7.00 -5.37
CA LEU A 162 -4.02 6.33 -5.76
C LEU A 162 -4.85 7.18 -6.73
N LYS A 163 -4.83 8.52 -6.56
CA LYS A 163 -5.45 9.46 -7.50
C LYS A 163 -4.74 9.42 -8.86
N LYS A 164 -3.41 9.40 -8.87
CA LYS A 164 -2.60 9.28 -10.09
C LYS A 164 -2.88 7.97 -10.82
N LEU A 165 -2.91 6.84 -10.11
CA LEU A 165 -3.25 5.53 -10.69
C LEU A 165 -4.67 5.49 -11.24
N SER A 166 -5.65 6.05 -10.52
CA SER A 166 -7.04 6.11 -10.99
C SER A 166 -7.19 6.95 -12.27
N ALA A 167 -6.42 8.03 -12.39
CA ALA A 167 -6.39 8.85 -13.61
C ALA A 167 -5.68 8.13 -14.78
N LYS A 168 -4.60 7.38 -14.50
CA LYS A 168 -3.84 6.62 -15.51
C LYS A 168 -4.61 5.39 -16.01
N TYR A 169 -5.40 4.75 -15.15
CA TYR A 169 -6.16 3.54 -15.45
C TYR A 169 -7.66 3.72 -15.18
N PRO A 170 -8.36 4.59 -15.93
CA PRO A 170 -9.75 4.99 -15.62
C PRO A 170 -10.78 3.86 -15.80
N LYS A 171 -10.42 2.79 -16.51
CA LYS A 171 -11.28 1.60 -16.71
C LYS A 171 -11.18 0.58 -15.57
N ILE A 172 -10.20 0.73 -14.67
CA ILE A 172 -10.01 -0.18 -13.54
C ILE A 172 -10.79 0.34 -12.35
N GLU A 173 -11.60 -0.52 -11.74
CA GLU A 173 -12.33 -0.16 -10.55
C GLU A 173 -11.38 0.24 -9.41
N LYS A 174 -11.73 1.30 -8.69
CA LYS A 174 -10.86 1.89 -7.69
C LYS A 174 -10.46 0.91 -6.57
N TRP A 175 -11.33 -0.02 -6.20
CA TRP A 175 -11.01 -1.01 -5.17
C TRP A 175 -9.91 -1.98 -5.61
N ILE A 176 -9.80 -2.28 -6.90
CA ILE A 176 -8.74 -3.10 -7.51
C ILE A 176 -7.42 -2.35 -7.40
N LEU A 177 -7.39 -1.07 -7.78
CA LEU A 177 -6.20 -0.22 -7.64
C LEU A 177 -5.74 -0.10 -6.19
N LYS A 178 -6.67 0.03 -5.24
CA LYS A 178 -6.36 0.00 -3.80
C LYS A 178 -5.68 -1.31 -3.40
N GLN A 179 -6.24 -2.44 -3.81
CA GLN A 179 -5.68 -3.76 -3.47
C GLN A 179 -4.28 -3.94 -4.05
N ILE A 180 -4.09 -3.63 -5.34
CA ILE A 180 -2.78 -3.78 -6.02
C ILE A 180 -1.73 -2.89 -5.34
N LEU A 181 -2.06 -1.62 -5.09
CA LEU A 181 -1.13 -0.69 -4.45
C LEU A 181 -0.69 -1.16 -3.05
N LEU A 182 -1.59 -1.78 -2.29
CA LEU A 182 -1.31 -2.26 -0.94
C LEU A 182 -0.61 -3.63 -0.92
N GLN A 183 -0.83 -4.50 -1.90
CA GLN A 183 -0.27 -5.85 -1.96
C GLN A 183 1.05 -5.90 -2.74
N HIS A 184 1.17 -5.09 -3.80
CA HIS A 184 2.32 -5.01 -4.68
C HIS A 184 2.92 -3.60 -4.70
N PRO A 185 3.28 -3.01 -3.55
CA PRO A 185 3.70 -1.60 -3.49
C PRO A 185 4.99 -1.33 -4.28
N SER A 186 5.82 -2.36 -4.50
CA SER A 186 7.07 -2.15 -5.22
C SER A 186 6.91 -2.04 -6.72
N ASP A 187 5.91 -2.73 -7.29
CA ASP A 187 5.73 -2.94 -8.73
C ASP A 187 4.28 -2.73 -9.15
N SER A 188 3.53 -1.87 -8.45
CA SER A 188 2.07 -1.74 -8.62
C SER A 188 1.67 -1.44 -10.06
N GLU A 189 2.43 -0.62 -10.78
CA GLU A 189 2.15 -0.32 -12.18
C GLU A 189 2.36 -1.51 -13.11
N GLN A 190 3.46 -2.25 -12.93
CA GLN A 190 3.71 -3.45 -13.72
C GLN A 190 2.63 -4.50 -13.43
N PHE A 191 2.28 -4.67 -12.14
CA PHE A 191 1.20 -5.56 -11.74
C PHE A 191 -0.13 -5.17 -12.38
N ILE A 192 -0.46 -3.88 -12.49
CA ILE A 192 -1.67 -3.42 -13.18
C ILE A 192 -1.66 -3.83 -14.66
N ILE A 193 -0.52 -3.70 -15.34
CA ILE A 193 -0.38 -4.09 -16.75
C ILE A 193 -0.60 -5.61 -16.91
N ASP A 194 0.07 -6.41 -16.07
CA ASP A 194 -0.05 -7.87 -16.10
C ASP A 194 -1.46 -8.34 -15.72
N TYR A 195 -2.08 -7.65 -14.76
CA TYR A 195 -3.47 -7.85 -14.34
C TYR A 195 -4.44 -7.62 -15.51
N LEU A 196 -4.31 -6.50 -16.23
CA LEU A 196 -5.20 -6.19 -17.37
C LEU A 196 -5.10 -7.26 -18.45
N LYS A 197 -3.86 -7.65 -18.80
CA LYS A 197 -3.61 -8.71 -19.78
C LYS A 197 -4.27 -10.03 -19.35
N THR A 198 -4.09 -10.41 -18.09
CA THR A 198 -4.65 -11.66 -17.55
C THR A 198 -6.18 -11.63 -17.54
N VAL A 199 -6.79 -10.50 -17.17
CA VAL A 199 -8.25 -10.32 -17.20
C VAL A 199 -8.77 -10.48 -18.63
N ASP A 200 -8.14 -9.85 -19.62
CA ASP A 200 -8.57 -9.95 -21.02
C ASP A 200 -8.50 -11.41 -21.54
N GLU A 201 -7.44 -12.14 -21.20
CA GLU A 201 -7.28 -13.56 -21.54
C GLU A 201 -8.36 -14.44 -20.89
N LEU A 202 -8.68 -14.18 -19.61
CA LEU A 202 -9.69 -14.95 -18.86
C LEU A 202 -11.12 -14.67 -19.32
N ILE A 203 -11.45 -13.42 -19.71
CA ILE A 203 -12.77 -13.09 -20.27
C ILE A 203 -13.01 -13.87 -21.57
N ILE A 204 -11.98 -14.01 -22.41
CA ILE A 204 -12.07 -14.78 -23.66
C ILE A 204 -12.22 -16.27 -23.37
N LYS A 205 -11.46 -16.79 -22.40
CA LYS A 205 -11.46 -18.23 -22.07
C LYS A 205 -12.73 -18.67 -21.33
N TYR A 206 -13.30 -17.82 -20.49
CA TYR A 206 -14.44 -18.12 -19.62
C TYR A 206 -15.55 -17.05 -19.76
N PRO A 207 -16.19 -16.91 -20.93
CA PRO A 207 -17.17 -15.84 -21.20
C PRO A 207 -18.42 -15.91 -20.32
N GLU A 208 -18.73 -17.05 -19.72
CA GLU A 208 -19.86 -17.28 -18.82
C GLU A 208 -19.58 -16.95 -17.34
N VAL A 209 -18.32 -16.70 -16.98
CA VAL A 209 -17.89 -16.39 -15.62
C VAL A 209 -18.06 -14.90 -15.37
N ASP A 210 -18.67 -14.57 -14.22
CA ASP A 210 -18.91 -13.17 -13.87
C ASP A 210 -17.58 -12.43 -13.69
N LEU A 211 -17.50 -11.19 -14.22
CA LEU A 211 -16.26 -10.40 -14.21
C LEU A 211 -15.68 -10.21 -12.80
N GLY A 212 -16.54 -10.14 -11.77
CA GLY A 212 -16.10 -10.09 -10.38
C GLY A 212 -15.28 -11.32 -9.94
N VAL A 213 -15.65 -12.52 -10.41
CA VAL A 213 -14.91 -13.76 -10.14
C VAL A 213 -13.56 -13.72 -10.85
N ILE A 214 -13.52 -13.25 -12.11
CA ILE A 214 -12.27 -13.08 -12.87
C ILE A 214 -11.33 -12.10 -12.16
N HIS A 215 -11.86 -10.96 -11.69
CA HIS A 215 -11.07 -9.98 -10.93
C HIS A 215 -10.54 -10.56 -9.62
N GLN A 216 -11.36 -11.30 -8.88
CA GLN A 216 -10.94 -11.98 -7.64
C GLN A 216 -9.87 -13.04 -7.89
N ALA A 217 -10.03 -13.85 -8.96
CA ALA A 217 -9.06 -14.84 -9.39
C ALA A 217 -7.69 -14.19 -9.66
N THR A 218 -7.70 -13.12 -10.46
CA THR A 218 -6.49 -12.42 -10.92
C THR A 218 -5.78 -11.69 -9.78
N LEU A 219 -6.52 -11.14 -8.80
CA LEU A 219 -5.93 -10.43 -7.66
C LEU A 219 -5.44 -11.36 -6.56
N GLY A 220 -6.15 -12.45 -6.29
CA GLY A 220 -5.99 -13.24 -5.08
C GLY A 220 -5.19 -14.53 -5.24
N TYR A 221 -4.99 -15.01 -6.47
CA TYR A 221 -4.48 -16.35 -6.72
C TYR A 221 -3.28 -16.35 -7.65
N PHE A 222 -2.29 -17.17 -7.31
CA PHE A 222 -1.12 -17.40 -8.16
C PHE A 222 -1.50 -18.05 -9.49
N ASP A 223 -2.55 -18.89 -9.48
CA ASP A 223 -3.12 -19.52 -10.66
C ASP A 223 -4.62 -19.19 -10.78
N PRO A 224 -4.96 -18.09 -11.49
CA PRO A 224 -6.33 -17.68 -11.71
C PRO A 224 -7.16 -18.71 -12.50
N VAL A 225 -6.52 -19.49 -13.38
CA VAL A 225 -7.18 -20.50 -14.21
C VAL A 225 -7.68 -21.64 -13.34
N THR A 226 -6.79 -22.21 -12.51
CA THR A 226 -7.16 -23.28 -11.59
C THR A 226 -8.24 -22.82 -10.61
N PHE A 227 -8.18 -21.57 -10.14
CA PHE A 227 -9.23 -21.00 -9.29
C PHE A 227 -10.59 -20.98 -10.00
N ILE A 228 -10.66 -20.47 -11.24
CA ILE A 228 -11.91 -20.41 -12.01
C ILE A 228 -12.46 -21.80 -12.30
N GLU A 229 -11.60 -22.76 -12.65
CA GLU A 229 -12.02 -24.14 -12.91
C GLU A 229 -12.60 -24.81 -11.65
N ASN A 230 -11.99 -24.59 -10.49
CA ASN A 230 -12.51 -25.09 -9.22
C ASN A 230 -13.83 -24.43 -8.84
N TYR A 231 -13.94 -23.11 -9.06
CA TYR A 231 -15.20 -22.38 -8.87
C TYR A 231 -16.32 -22.95 -9.76
N LEU A 232 -16.07 -23.19 -11.04
CA LEU A 232 -17.07 -23.74 -11.96
C LEU A 232 -17.51 -25.15 -11.55
N LYS A 233 -16.57 -26.04 -11.20
CA LYS A 233 -16.87 -27.38 -10.67
C LYS A 233 -17.74 -27.32 -9.42
N GLU A 234 -17.46 -26.37 -8.54
CA GLU A 234 -18.20 -26.21 -7.30
C GLU A 234 -19.63 -25.71 -7.57
N VAL A 235 -19.81 -24.76 -8.49
CA VAL A 235 -21.13 -24.33 -8.95
C VAL A 235 -21.92 -25.49 -9.55
N GLU A 236 -21.29 -26.34 -10.37
CA GLU A 236 -21.94 -27.53 -10.94
C GLU A 236 -22.37 -28.54 -9.87
N ARG A 237 -21.49 -28.83 -8.90
CA ARG A 237 -21.80 -29.70 -7.76
C ARG A 237 -23.02 -29.18 -7.00
N LEU A 238 -23.03 -27.89 -6.67
CA LEU A 238 -24.12 -27.26 -5.94
C LEU A 238 -25.44 -27.24 -6.72
N LEU A 239 -25.41 -27.03 -8.04
CA LEU A 239 -26.58 -27.13 -8.89
C LEU A 239 -27.17 -28.55 -8.91
N GLY A 240 -26.32 -29.57 -8.88
CA GLY A 240 -26.74 -30.97 -8.79
C GLY A 240 -27.43 -31.31 -7.46
N ILE A 241 -26.93 -30.77 -6.34
CA ILE A 241 -27.47 -31.03 -5.00
C ILE A 241 -28.71 -30.18 -4.70
N TYR A 242 -28.74 -28.93 -5.16
CA TYR A 242 -29.77 -27.94 -4.85
C TYR A 242 -30.43 -27.35 -6.11
N PRO A 243 -31.08 -28.17 -6.96
CA PRO A 243 -31.60 -27.73 -8.26
C PRO A 243 -32.73 -26.69 -8.17
N LYS A 244 -33.36 -26.54 -7.00
CA LYS A 244 -34.44 -25.56 -6.74
C LYS A 244 -33.92 -24.21 -6.24
N VAL A 245 -32.64 -24.09 -5.90
CA VAL A 245 -32.06 -22.85 -5.41
C VAL A 245 -31.63 -21.99 -6.58
N HIS A 246 -31.85 -20.69 -6.48
CA HIS A 246 -31.47 -19.75 -7.53
C HIS A 246 -29.96 -19.78 -7.80
N LYS A 247 -29.56 -19.81 -9.08
CA LYS A 247 -28.16 -19.96 -9.50
C LYS A 247 -27.23 -18.90 -8.90
N SER A 248 -27.69 -17.67 -8.68
CA SER A 248 -26.88 -16.62 -8.06
C SER A 248 -26.48 -16.93 -6.61
N VAL A 249 -27.35 -17.59 -5.85
CA VAL A 249 -27.07 -18.01 -4.46
C VAL A 249 -26.00 -19.09 -4.46
N LEU A 250 -26.09 -20.06 -5.38
CA LEU A 250 -25.11 -21.14 -5.51
C LEU A 250 -23.75 -20.62 -6.01
N LYS A 251 -23.75 -19.69 -6.98
CA LYS A 251 -22.55 -18.98 -7.41
C LYS A 251 -21.89 -18.21 -6.26
N TYR A 252 -22.68 -17.52 -5.44
CA TYR A 252 -22.16 -16.84 -4.25
C TYR A 252 -21.59 -17.86 -3.26
N ALA A 253 -22.28 -18.98 -3.05
CA ALA A 253 -21.85 -19.98 -2.10
C ALA A 253 -20.50 -20.61 -2.51
N ALA A 254 -20.38 -21.02 -3.78
CA ALA A 254 -19.16 -21.56 -4.37
C ALA A 254 -17.96 -20.59 -4.29
N LEU A 255 -18.22 -19.28 -4.27
CA LEU A 255 -17.17 -18.26 -4.21
C LEU A 255 -16.65 -18.00 -2.79
N TYR A 256 -17.51 -18.12 -1.78
CA TYR A 256 -17.23 -17.60 -0.43
C TYR A 256 -17.22 -18.63 0.69
N PHE A 257 -17.74 -19.84 0.49
CA PHE A 257 -17.70 -20.88 1.51
C PHE A 257 -16.75 -22.00 1.10
N SER A 258 -15.76 -22.26 1.96
CA SER A 258 -14.91 -23.44 1.90
C SER A 258 -15.27 -24.48 2.97
N ASP A 259 -16.16 -24.11 3.90
CA ASP A 259 -16.67 -24.95 4.98
C ASP A 259 -18.05 -25.49 4.59
N PRO A 260 -18.19 -26.82 4.41
CA PRO A 260 -19.43 -27.44 3.95
C PRO A 260 -20.62 -27.17 4.88
N GLU A 261 -20.41 -27.04 6.19
CA GLU A 261 -21.51 -26.81 7.13
C GLU A 261 -22.05 -25.38 6.98
N LYS A 262 -21.16 -24.40 6.84
CA LYS A 262 -21.54 -23.00 6.62
C LYS A 262 -22.17 -22.79 5.26
N GLU A 263 -21.64 -23.45 4.24
CA GLU A 263 -22.20 -23.47 2.89
C GLU A 263 -23.64 -23.98 2.92
N GLN A 264 -23.86 -25.15 3.53
CA GLN A 264 -25.19 -25.75 3.63
C GLN A 264 -26.15 -24.85 4.41
N GLN A 265 -25.73 -24.28 5.54
CA GLN A 265 -26.56 -23.36 6.32
C GLN A 265 -26.97 -22.13 5.50
N PHE A 266 -26.04 -21.54 4.75
CA PHE A 266 -26.31 -20.40 3.88
C PHE A 266 -27.33 -20.75 2.78
N ILE A 267 -27.13 -21.88 2.09
CA ILE A 267 -28.00 -22.33 0.99
C ILE A 267 -29.41 -22.64 1.51
N LEU A 268 -29.53 -23.37 2.63
CA LEU A 268 -30.83 -23.75 3.20
C LEU A 268 -31.64 -22.54 3.68
N LYS A 269 -30.99 -21.46 4.10
CA LYS A 269 -31.66 -20.21 4.44
C LYS A 269 -32.37 -19.60 3.22
N HIS A 270 -31.75 -19.67 2.05
CA HIS A 270 -32.27 -19.12 0.79
C HIS A 270 -33.13 -20.11 -0.01
N LEU A 271 -33.38 -21.31 0.53
CA LEU A 271 -34.30 -22.30 -0.02
C LEU A 271 -35.73 -22.12 0.53
N LYS A 272 -35.87 -21.34 1.61
CA LYS A 272 -37.14 -21.13 2.36
C LYS A 272 -37.85 -19.81 2.02
N GLU A 273 -37.29 -19.03 1.09
CA GLU A 273 -37.88 -17.81 0.51
C GLU A 273 -38.34 -18.12 -0.92
#